data_AF-A0A7V2UZL6-F1
#
_entry.id   AF-A0A7V2UZL6-F1
#
_cell.length_a   1.000
_cell.length_b   1.000
_cell.length_c   1.000
_cell.angle_alpha   90.00
_cell.angle_beta   90.00
_cell.angle_gamma   90.00
#
_symmetry.space_group_name_H-M   'P 1'
#
loop_
_entity.id
_entity.type
_entity.pdbx_description
1 polymer ?
#
loop_
_entity_poly.entity_id
_entity_poly.type
_entity_poly.pdbx_seq_one_letter_code
_entity_poly.pdbx_strand_id
1 'polypeptide(L)'
;MRHAAAPLQAPLAALLAAAAPPAPADSVFLEENGVVCIEAEATESRLGDWRLHADSSFKDWVGGFLGKGCLQFTGNQESSGPPKSELDFPVLIRNAGTYKLAIRGLEAPLESGQGDKANDCYIRMEGQPDWKGRFTKCVLLGDSYRWSWNIKSEIKHHTFEQAAYNLTAGVHTLQVAGRSKNFFLDRIVLFKDLSDKEAQSDTRPPSKRVPRAR
;
A
#
# COMPACT_ATOMS: atom_id res chain seq x y z
N MET A 1 32.53 -15.38 -60.30
CA MET A 1 32.13 -15.90 -58.98
C MET A 1 30.86 -15.16 -58.57
N ARG A 2 29.74 -15.87 -58.44
CA ARG A 2 28.40 -15.28 -58.23
C ARG A 2 28.21 -15.05 -56.72
N HIS A 3 27.99 -13.80 -56.33
CA HIS A 3 27.71 -13.43 -54.94
C HIS A 3 26.29 -13.90 -54.54
N ALA A 4 26.24 -14.66 -53.45
CA ALA A 4 25.02 -15.19 -52.86
C ALA A 4 24.24 -14.07 -52.14
N ALA A 5 22.93 -14.02 -52.36
CA ALA A 5 22.01 -13.16 -51.63
C ALA A 5 21.71 -13.76 -50.25
N ALA A 6 21.82 -12.95 -49.19
CA ALA A 6 21.43 -13.32 -47.83
C ALA A 6 19.91 -13.15 -47.66
N PRO A 7 19.23 -14.03 -46.88
CA PRO A 7 17.79 -13.93 -46.67
C PRO A 7 17.42 -12.84 -45.65
N LEU A 8 16.32 -12.14 -45.93
CA LEU A 8 15.65 -11.15 -45.09
C LEU A 8 15.18 -11.78 -43.77
N GLN A 9 15.66 -11.29 -42.63
CA GLN A 9 15.05 -11.52 -41.32
C GLN A 9 13.82 -10.62 -41.16
N ALA A 10 12.66 -11.22 -40.93
CA ALA A 10 11.45 -10.51 -40.52
C ALA A 10 11.61 -9.96 -39.09
N PRO A 11 11.08 -8.77 -38.76
CA PRO A 11 11.15 -8.25 -37.41
C PRO A 11 10.16 -8.98 -36.49
N LEU A 12 10.66 -9.33 -35.30
CA LEU A 12 9.91 -9.87 -34.19
C LEU A 12 8.93 -8.79 -33.70
N ALA A 13 7.63 -9.02 -33.82
CA ALA A 13 6.61 -8.12 -33.27
C ALA A 13 6.72 -8.14 -31.73
N ALA A 14 7.12 -7.01 -31.15
CA ALA A 14 7.04 -6.80 -29.72
C ALA A 14 5.57 -6.76 -29.31
N LEU A 15 5.16 -7.72 -28.48
CA LEU A 15 3.85 -7.72 -27.84
C LEU A 15 3.81 -6.52 -26.88
N LEU A 16 3.10 -5.45 -27.25
CA LEU A 16 2.79 -4.38 -26.30
C LEU A 16 1.98 -5.00 -25.15
N ALA A 17 2.55 -5.01 -23.95
CA ALA A 17 1.76 -5.18 -22.74
C ALA A 17 0.76 -4.01 -22.70
N ALA A 18 -0.53 -4.32 -22.80
CA ALA A 18 -1.56 -3.31 -22.65
C ALA A 18 -1.46 -2.70 -21.25
N ALA A 19 -1.02 -1.44 -21.18
CA ALA A 19 -1.19 -0.64 -19.98
C ALA A 19 -2.68 -0.64 -19.65
N ALA A 20 -3.04 -1.10 -18.45
CA ALA A 20 -4.40 -0.97 -17.95
C ALA A 20 -4.86 0.50 -18.15
N PRO A 21 -6.10 0.72 -18.61
CA PRO A 21 -6.59 2.08 -18.87
C PRO A 21 -6.43 2.95 -17.62
N PRO A 22 -6.10 4.25 -17.78
CA PRO A 22 -6.03 5.15 -16.64
C PRO A 22 -7.38 5.12 -15.91
N ALA A 23 -7.34 4.97 -14.59
CA ALA A 23 -8.54 4.97 -13.78
C ALA A 23 -9.32 6.28 -14.01
N PRO A 24 -10.67 6.26 -13.96
CA PRO A 24 -11.45 7.48 -14.06
C PRO A 24 -10.99 8.47 -12.98
N ALA A 25 -10.80 9.74 -13.35
CA ALA A 25 -10.63 10.81 -12.38
C ALA A 25 -11.83 10.78 -11.41
N ASP A 26 -11.55 10.63 -10.12
CA ASP A 26 -12.52 10.34 -9.06
C ASP A 26 -13.08 8.90 -9.09
N SER A 27 -12.21 7.91 -8.89
CA SER A 27 -12.60 6.51 -8.74
C SER A 27 -12.31 5.98 -7.33
N VAL A 28 -12.98 4.89 -6.97
CA VAL A 28 -12.91 4.25 -5.64
C VAL A 28 -12.60 2.77 -5.79
N PHE A 29 -11.86 2.21 -4.83
CA PHE A 29 -11.56 0.78 -4.80
C PHE A 29 -12.82 0.01 -4.40
N LEU A 30 -13.23 -0.93 -5.26
CA LEU A 30 -14.44 -1.70 -5.06
C LEU A 30 -14.18 -2.86 -4.10
N GLU A 31 -15.05 -2.97 -3.10
CA GLU A 31 -15.18 -4.17 -2.29
C GLU A 31 -15.90 -5.27 -3.06
N GLU A 32 -15.28 -6.45 -3.12
CA GLU A 32 -15.85 -7.68 -3.67
C GLU A 32 -15.68 -8.81 -2.64
N ASN A 33 -16.77 -9.48 -2.29
CA ASN A 33 -16.79 -10.64 -1.38
C ASN A 33 -16.08 -10.43 -0.03
N GLY A 34 -16.32 -9.28 0.59
CA GLY A 34 -15.75 -8.93 1.89
C GLY A 34 -14.32 -8.42 1.83
N VAL A 35 -13.76 -8.13 0.65
CA VAL A 35 -12.35 -7.74 0.50
C VAL A 35 -12.17 -6.49 -0.36
N VAL A 36 -11.29 -5.61 0.10
CA VAL A 36 -10.64 -4.57 -0.70
C VAL A 36 -9.13 -4.78 -0.61
N CYS A 37 -8.45 -4.99 -1.74
CA CYS A 37 -6.99 -5.13 -1.84
C CYS A 37 -6.43 -3.97 -2.65
N ILE A 38 -5.47 -3.22 -2.12
CA ILE A 38 -4.99 -1.96 -2.69
C ILE A 38 -3.48 -2.00 -2.75
N GLU A 39 -2.92 -1.79 -3.94
CA GLU A 39 -1.49 -1.44 -4.06
C GLU A 39 -1.31 0.04 -3.71
N ALA A 40 -0.34 0.35 -2.86
CA ALA A 40 -0.16 1.69 -2.32
C ALA A 40 0.14 2.73 -3.40
N GLU A 41 0.88 2.35 -4.45
CA GLU A 41 1.18 3.19 -5.61
C GLU A 41 -0.04 3.47 -6.50
N ALA A 42 -1.18 2.81 -6.27
CA ALA A 42 -2.44 3.09 -6.95
C ALA A 42 -3.25 4.24 -6.30
N THR A 43 -2.67 4.95 -5.33
CA THR A 43 -3.24 6.20 -4.81
C THR A 43 -3.30 7.29 -5.88
N GLU A 44 -4.35 8.12 -5.82
CA GLU A 44 -4.49 9.32 -6.67
C GLU A 44 -4.09 10.60 -5.92
N SER A 45 -3.69 10.49 -4.66
CA SER A 45 -3.23 11.61 -3.85
C SER A 45 -1.91 12.18 -4.37
N ARG A 46 -1.66 13.46 -4.07
CA ARG A 46 -0.31 14.03 -4.24
C ARG A 46 0.62 13.33 -3.27
N LEU A 47 1.71 12.76 -3.77
CA LEU A 47 2.63 11.96 -2.95
C LEU A 47 3.36 12.79 -1.88
N GLY A 48 3.61 14.08 -2.09
CA GLY A 48 4.36 14.89 -1.13
C GLY A 48 5.74 14.28 -0.87
N ASP A 49 6.02 13.93 0.40
CA ASP A 49 7.28 13.29 0.81
C ASP A 49 7.32 11.77 0.56
N TRP A 50 6.28 11.18 -0.04
CA TRP A 50 6.32 9.79 -0.50
C TRP A 50 7.03 9.69 -1.85
N ARG A 51 7.98 8.77 -1.96
CA ARG A 51 8.71 8.47 -3.18
C ARG A 51 8.33 7.10 -3.70
N LEU A 52 7.89 7.06 -4.96
CA LEU A 52 7.63 5.80 -5.66
C LEU A 52 8.94 5.12 -6.06
N HIS A 53 9.01 3.82 -5.80
CA HIS A 53 10.01 2.90 -6.36
C HIS A 53 9.26 1.83 -7.16
N ALA A 54 9.61 1.67 -8.44
CA ALA A 54 8.94 0.74 -9.35
C ALA A 54 9.82 -0.46 -9.75
N ASP A 55 11.02 -0.55 -9.17
CA ASP A 55 11.98 -1.62 -9.41
C ASP A 55 12.97 -1.71 -8.23
N SER A 56 13.96 -2.60 -8.34
CA SER A 56 15.00 -2.82 -7.32
C SER A 56 16.24 -1.92 -7.48
N SER A 57 16.21 -0.90 -8.33
CA SER A 57 17.39 -0.05 -8.60
C SER A 57 17.86 0.76 -7.39
N PHE A 58 16.98 1.03 -6.44
CA PHE A 58 17.36 1.70 -5.19
C PHE A 58 18.18 0.77 -4.28
N LYS A 59 17.62 -0.40 -3.96
CA LYS A 59 18.24 -1.50 -3.21
C LYS A 59 17.54 -2.82 -3.57
N ASP A 60 18.28 -3.93 -3.57
CA ASP A 60 17.76 -5.25 -3.94
C ASP A 60 16.53 -5.67 -3.13
N TRP A 61 16.52 -5.41 -1.82
CA TRP A 61 15.41 -5.76 -0.93
C TRP A 61 14.11 -4.98 -1.20
N VAL A 62 14.17 -3.84 -1.93
CA VAL A 62 12.97 -3.12 -2.35
C VAL A 62 12.15 -3.94 -3.34
N GLY A 63 12.80 -4.72 -4.21
CA GLY A 63 12.12 -5.45 -5.29
C GLY A 63 11.13 -6.54 -4.86
N GLY A 64 10.94 -6.76 -3.56
CA GLY A 64 9.95 -7.70 -3.00
C GLY A 64 8.51 -7.18 -2.87
N PHE A 65 8.21 -5.98 -3.38
CA PHE A 65 6.83 -5.46 -3.42
C PHE A 65 5.94 -6.32 -4.33
N LEU A 66 4.62 -6.35 -4.06
CA LEU A 66 3.70 -7.23 -4.80
C LEU A 66 3.07 -6.60 -6.04
N GLY A 67 2.94 -5.28 -6.05
CA GLY A 67 2.33 -4.51 -7.13
C GLY A 67 3.32 -4.13 -8.24
N LYS A 68 3.12 -2.94 -8.80
CA LYS A 68 4.03 -2.29 -9.76
C LYS A 68 5.09 -1.43 -9.07
N GLY A 69 4.96 -1.22 -7.76
CA GLY A 69 5.94 -0.50 -6.97
C GLY A 69 5.60 -0.48 -5.49
N CYS A 70 6.29 0.41 -4.78
CA CYS A 70 6.02 0.74 -3.39
C CYS A 70 6.34 2.21 -3.11
N LEU A 71 5.82 2.73 -2.01
CA LEU A 71 6.05 4.09 -1.56
C LEU A 71 7.00 4.13 -0.37
N GLN A 72 8.11 4.86 -0.48
CA GLN A 72 9.00 5.19 0.63
C GLN A 72 8.65 6.56 1.19
N PHE A 73 8.47 6.69 2.49
CA PHE A 73 8.35 8.00 3.12
C PHE A 73 9.74 8.62 3.34
N THR A 74 9.95 9.85 2.85
CA THR A 74 11.26 10.55 2.93
C THR A 74 11.23 11.79 3.84
N GLY A 75 10.07 12.10 4.44
CA GLY A 75 9.90 13.21 5.37
C GLY A 75 10.33 12.90 6.81
N ASN A 76 10.15 13.89 7.68
CA ASN A 76 10.40 13.81 9.14
C ASN A 76 11.83 13.34 9.53
N GLN A 77 12.02 13.01 10.81
CA GLN A 77 13.19 12.27 11.27
C GLN A 77 12.96 10.78 11.07
N GLU A 78 14.03 9.99 11.07
CA GLU A 78 13.90 8.53 10.98
C GLU A 78 12.97 8.01 12.06
N SER A 79 13.20 8.33 13.34
CA SER A 79 12.46 7.77 14.49
C SER A 79 11.17 8.48 14.88
N SER A 80 10.88 9.66 14.33
CA SER A 80 9.75 10.47 14.80
C SER A 80 9.31 11.57 13.83
N GLY A 81 8.06 11.97 13.99
CA GLY A 81 7.48 13.17 13.38
C GLY A 81 5.96 13.20 13.51
N PRO A 82 5.34 14.35 13.19
CA PRO A 82 3.88 14.43 13.04
C PRO A 82 3.41 13.70 11.77
N PRO A 83 2.11 13.37 11.67
CA PRO A 83 1.52 12.92 10.41
C PRO A 83 1.82 13.92 9.29
N LYS A 84 2.29 13.43 8.14
CA LYS A 84 2.66 14.26 6.99
C LYS A 84 2.42 13.53 5.67
N SER A 85 2.10 14.29 4.62
CA SER A 85 1.86 13.77 3.26
C SER A 85 0.78 12.67 3.26
N GLU A 86 -0.45 13.06 3.60
CA GLU A 86 -1.59 12.15 3.67
C GLU A 86 -1.91 11.55 2.29
N LEU A 87 -2.08 10.23 2.25
CA LEU A 87 -2.53 9.46 1.09
C LEU A 87 -3.95 8.95 1.36
N ASP A 88 -4.85 9.21 0.42
CA ASP A 88 -6.25 8.81 0.47
C ASP A 88 -6.46 7.52 -0.32
N PHE A 89 -7.18 6.59 0.30
CA PHE A 89 -7.62 5.34 -0.30
C PHE A 89 -9.14 5.23 -0.15
N PRO A 90 -9.91 5.83 -1.07
CA PRO A 90 -11.37 5.76 -1.02
C PRO A 90 -11.85 4.37 -1.44
N VAL A 91 -12.68 3.76 -0.60
CA VAL A 91 -13.20 2.40 -0.79
C VAL A 91 -14.72 2.42 -0.86
N LEU A 92 -15.30 1.71 -1.83
CA LEU A 92 -16.73 1.48 -1.91
C LEU A 92 -17.06 0.14 -1.27
N ILE A 93 -17.64 0.17 -0.08
CA ILE A 93 -18.14 -1.01 0.64
C ILE A 93 -19.56 -1.30 0.15
N ARG A 94 -19.80 -2.50 -0.39
CA ARG A 94 -21.15 -2.96 -0.76
C ARG A 94 -21.77 -3.80 0.35
N ASN A 95 -20.95 -4.55 1.06
CA ASN A 95 -21.38 -5.44 2.12
C ASN A 95 -20.99 -4.87 3.48
N ALA A 96 -21.89 -4.16 4.16
CA ALA A 96 -21.63 -3.62 5.50
C ALA A 96 -21.10 -4.69 6.48
N GLY A 97 -20.26 -4.28 7.43
CA GLY A 97 -19.71 -5.19 8.45
C GLY A 97 -18.44 -4.66 9.11
N THR A 98 -17.81 -5.52 9.92
CA THR A 98 -16.53 -5.21 10.56
C THR A 98 -15.37 -5.68 9.70
N TYR A 99 -14.61 -4.74 9.15
CA TYR A 99 -13.45 -5.01 8.31
C TYR A 99 -12.16 -4.85 9.12
N LYS A 100 -11.33 -5.90 9.16
CA LYS A 100 -9.96 -5.86 9.66
C LYS A 100 -9.04 -5.21 8.63
N LEU A 101 -7.99 -4.57 9.12
CA LEU A 101 -6.91 -4.01 8.33
C LEU A 101 -5.68 -4.93 8.38
N ALA A 102 -5.13 -5.23 7.21
CA ALA A 102 -3.79 -5.76 7.04
C ALA A 102 -3.00 -4.82 6.12
N ILE A 103 -1.74 -4.58 6.46
CA ILE A 103 -0.85 -3.71 5.69
C ILE A 103 0.46 -4.42 5.56
N ARG A 104 1.04 -4.33 4.37
CA ARG A 104 2.38 -4.80 4.07
C ARG A 104 3.29 -3.60 3.92
N GLY A 105 4.41 -3.68 4.61
CA GLY A 105 5.41 -2.63 4.62
C GLY A 105 6.77 -3.18 4.96
N LEU A 106 7.75 -2.29 5.00
CA LEU A 106 9.14 -2.60 5.29
C LEU A 106 9.75 -1.41 6.03
N GLU A 107 10.52 -1.68 7.09
CA GLU A 107 11.37 -0.67 7.70
C GLU A 107 12.77 -0.69 7.08
N ALA A 108 13.37 0.46 6.85
CA ALA A 108 14.75 0.55 6.38
C ALA A 108 15.49 1.68 7.12
N PRO A 109 16.15 1.43 8.25
CA PRO A 109 16.85 2.48 9.00
C PRO A 109 18.16 2.89 8.30
N LEU A 110 18.05 3.59 7.16
CA LEU A 110 19.16 3.97 6.30
C LEU A 110 20.08 5.03 6.92
N GLU A 111 19.61 5.79 7.91
CA GLU A 111 20.39 6.83 8.58
C GLU A 111 21.07 6.30 9.84
N SER A 112 20.31 5.67 10.75
CA SER A 112 20.86 5.17 12.01
C SER A 112 21.45 3.76 11.94
N GLY A 113 21.01 2.94 10.97
CA GLY A 113 21.28 1.50 10.94
C GLY A 113 20.62 0.71 12.07
N GLN A 114 19.80 1.35 12.92
CA GLN A 114 19.15 0.74 14.07
C GLN A 114 17.73 0.33 13.70
N GLY A 115 17.43 -0.96 13.77
CA GLY A 115 16.04 -1.44 13.66
C GLY A 115 15.17 -0.81 14.74
N ASP A 116 13.87 -0.70 14.48
CA ASP A 116 12.86 0.07 15.23
C ASP A 116 12.82 1.58 14.94
N LYS A 117 13.80 2.14 14.23
CA LYS A 117 13.85 3.57 13.95
C LYS A 117 13.05 3.98 12.72
N ALA A 118 12.82 3.09 11.76
CA ALA A 118 12.17 3.43 10.48
C ALA A 118 10.83 2.68 10.28
N ASN A 119 10.18 2.26 11.38
CA ASN A 119 9.18 1.18 11.35
C ASN A 119 7.72 1.60 11.35
N ASP A 120 7.40 2.89 11.29
CA ASP A 120 6.02 3.29 11.49
C ASP A 120 5.49 4.39 10.57
N CYS A 121 4.17 4.38 10.45
CA CYS A 121 3.35 5.37 9.77
C CYS A 121 2.16 5.74 10.66
N TYR A 122 1.32 6.66 10.20
CA TYR A 122 0.03 6.95 10.84
C TYR A 122 -1.12 6.51 9.95
N ILE A 123 -2.18 5.99 10.54
CA ILE A 123 -3.37 5.55 9.81
C ILE A 123 -4.63 6.01 10.52
N ARG A 124 -5.64 6.37 9.74
CA ARG A 124 -7.02 6.55 10.20
C ARG A 124 -8.02 6.07 9.17
N MET A 125 -9.22 5.74 9.62
CA MET A 125 -10.40 5.56 8.79
C MET A 125 -11.35 6.71 9.11
N GLU A 126 -11.59 7.61 8.15
CA GLU A 126 -12.41 8.80 8.38
C GLU A 126 -13.81 8.45 8.94
N GLY A 127 -14.29 9.25 9.88
CA GLY A 127 -15.60 9.07 10.52
C GLY A 127 -15.69 7.92 11.54
N GLN A 128 -14.66 7.08 11.70
CA GLN A 128 -14.66 6.08 12.77
C GLN A 128 -14.44 6.73 14.15
N PRO A 129 -14.93 6.11 15.24
CA PRO A 129 -14.74 6.65 16.58
C PRO A 129 -13.30 6.47 17.10
N ASP A 130 -13.00 7.17 18.19
CA ASP A 130 -11.79 7.00 19.00
C ASP A 130 -10.48 7.12 18.20
N TRP A 131 -9.53 6.23 18.47
CA TRP A 131 -8.23 6.16 17.81
C TRP A 131 -8.34 5.73 16.34
N LYS A 132 -9.44 5.08 15.94
CA LYS A 132 -9.62 4.59 14.56
C LYS A 132 -9.91 5.72 13.59
N GLY A 133 -10.59 6.78 14.03
CA GLY A 133 -10.84 8.00 13.23
C GLY A 133 -9.78 9.09 13.33
N ARG A 134 -8.73 8.87 14.12
CA ARG A 134 -7.62 9.80 14.30
C ARG A 134 -6.35 9.15 13.73
N PHE A 135 -5.39 9.96 13.30
CA PHE A 135 -4.09 9.43 12.92
C PHE A 135 -3.44 8.73 14.10
N THR A 136 -3.47 7.41 14.06
CA THR A 136 -2.90 6.53 15.09
C THR A 136 -1.66 5.87 14.52
N LYS A 137 -0.62 5.81 15.34
CA LYS A 137 0.66 5.24 14.95
C LYS A 137 0.49 3.75 14.68
N CYS A 138 0.98 3.29 13.53
CA CYS A 138 0.98 1.90 13.11
C CYS A 138 2.43 1.45 12.93
N VAL A 139 2.83 0.46 13.72
CA VAL A 139 4.23 0.04 13.88
C VAL A 139 4.42 -1.34 13.25
N LEU A 140 5.43 -1.45 12.41
CA LEU A 140 5.95 -2.73 11.92
C LEU A 140 6.73 -3.41 13.05
N LEU A 141 6.25 -4.59 13.45
CA LEU A 141 6.82 -5.43 14.49
C LEU A 141 7.57 -6.59 13.84
N GLY A 142 8.77 -6.33 13.32
CA GLY A 142 9.52 -7.29 12.52
C GLY A 142 10.92 -6.82 12.20
N ASP A 143 11.56 -7.52 11.27
CA ASP A 143 12.95 -7.27 10.90
C ASP A 143 13.10 -6.12 9.90
N SER A 144 14.22 -5.40 10.01
CA SER A 144 14.60 -4.41 9.02
C SER A 144 14.90 -5.03 7.65
N TYR A 145 14.64 -4.25 6.60
CA TYR A 145 14.89 -4.61 5.20
C TYR A 145 14.13 -5.85 4.72
N ARG A 146 13.01 -6.18 5.38
CA ARG A 146 12.11 -7.28 4.99
C ARG A 146 10.68 -6.80 4.90
N TRP A 147 10.00 -7.20 3.82
CA TRP A 147 8.56 -7.00 3.68
C TRP A 147 7.81 -7.85 4.71
N SER A 148 6.87 -7.22 5.43
CA SER A 148 6.13 -7.85 6.50
C SER A 148 4.70 -7.34 6.56
N TRP A 149 3.79 -8.24 6.91
CA TRP A 149 2.39 -7.94 7.23
C TRP A 149 2.16 -7.58 8.70
N ASN A 150 3.21 -7.66 9.54
CA ASN A 150 3.09 -7.47 10.97
C ASN A 150 3.11 -5.99 11.38
N ILE A 151 2.19 -5.21 10.81
CA ILE A 151 1.98 -3.81 11.15
C ILE A 151 0.73 -3.71 12.03
N LYS A 152 0.85 -3.10 13.21
CA LYS A 152 -0.24 -2.99 14.20
C LYS A 152 -0.38 -1.57 14.69
N SER A 153 -1.62 -1.17 15.01
CA SER A 153 -1.89 0.13 15.63
C SER A 153 -1.43 0.12 17.07
N GLU A 154 -0.60 1.09 17.46
CA GLU A 154 -0.19 1.31 18.84
C GLU A 154 -1.23 2.20 19.53
N ILE A 155 -2.27 1.57 20.10
CA ILE A 155 -3.45 2.27 20.65
C ILE A 155 -3.17 2.96 21.99
N LYS A 156 -2.12 2.50 22.67
CA LYS A 156 -1.47 3.05 23.85
C LYS A 156 0.00 2.66 23.75
N HIS A 157 0.87 3.35 24.48
CA HIS A 157 2.30 3.05 24.41
C HIS A 157 2.59 1.55 24.60
N HIS A 158 3.24 0.93 23.60
CA HIS A 158 3.52 -0.51 23.50
C HIS A 158 2.31 -1.45 23.62
N THR A 159 1.10 -0.96 23.38
CA THR A 159 -0.13 -1.77 23.30
C THR A 159 -0.57 -1.82 21.84
N PHE A 160 -0.41 -2.99 21.22
CA PHE A 160 -0.59 -3.17 19.78
C PHE A 160 -1.87 -3.95 19.48
N GLU A 161 -2.67 -3.41 18.56
CA GLU A 161 -3.90 -4.05 18.10
C GLU A 161 -3.99 -4.04 16.57
N GLN A 162 -4.65 -5.06 16.01
CA GLN A 162 -5.06 -5.02 14.61
C GLN A 162 -6.30 -4.13 14.49
N ALA A 163 -6.24 -3.09 13.67
CA ALA A 163 -7.38 -2.23 13.46
C ALA A 163 -8.54 -2.99 12.79
N ALA A 164 -9.75 -2.71 13.29
CA ALA A 164 -11.00 -3.22 12.75
C ALA A 164 -12.04 -2.10 12.75
N TYR A 165 -12.68 -1.88 11.61
CA TYR A 165 -13.59 -0.77 11.34
C TYR A 165 -15.00 -1.27 11.07
N ASN A 166 -16.00 -0.63 11.67
CA ASN A 166 -17.40 -0.92 11.38
C ASN A 166 -17.82 -0.06 10.20
N LEU A 167 -17.88 -0.65 9.02
CA LEU A 167 -18.16 0.06 7.77
C LEU A 167 -19.59 -0.24 7.31
N THR A 168 -20.37 0.82 7.08
CA THR A 168 -21.67 0.73 6.41
C THR A 168 -21.48 0.52 4.91
N ALA A 169 -22.53 0.14 4.19
CA ALA A 169 -22.49 0.25 2.73
C ALA A 169 -22.32 1.73 2.33
N GLY A 170 -21.48 2.00 1.33
CA GLY A 170 -21.14 3.35 0.89
C GLY A 170 -19.63 3.56 0.73
N VAL A 171 -19.26 4.81 0.42
CA VAL A 171 -17.86 5.21 0.28
C VAL A 171 -17.29 5.57 1.65
N HIS A 172 -16.12 5.00 1.96
CA HIS A 172 -15.31 5.33 3.13
C HIS A 172 -13.91 5.71 2.66
N THR A 173 -13.14 6.40 3.50
CA THR A 173 -11.78 6.80 3.18
C THR A 173 -10.82 6.35 4.26
N LEU A 174 -9.96 5.40 3.89
CA LEU A 174 -8.77 5.05 4.68
C LEU A 174 -7.66 6.02 4.30
N GLN A 175 -6.95 6.54 5.29
CA GLN A 175 -5.82 7.43 5.09
C GLN A 175 -4.56 6.88 5.73
N VAL A 176 -3.45 7.03 5.01
CA VAL A 176 -2.11 6.74 5.52
C VAL A 176 -1.27 8.00 5.41
N ALA A 177 -0.61 8.38 6.50
CA ALA A 177 0.34 9.48 6.53
C ALA A 177 1.71 8.98 6.98
N GLY A 178 2.78 9.61 6.49
CA GLY A 178 4.12 9.25 6.91
C GLY A 178 4.39 9.64 8.36
N ARG A 179 5.21 8.84 9.05
CA ARG A 179 5.77 9.16 10.37
C ARG A 179 7.28 9.03 10.36
N SER A 180 7.78 7.79 10.31
CA SER A 180 9.19 7.47 10.30
C SER A 180 9.76 7.56 8.90
N LYS A 181 10.84 8.34 8.71
CA LYS A 181 11.58 8.34 7.45
C LYS A 181 12.04 6.91 7.14
N ASN A 182 12.04 6.57 5.86
CA ASN A 182 12.43 5.27 5.32
C ASN A 182 11.50 4.10 5.71
N PHE A 183 10.27 4.40 6.12
CA PHE A 183 9.19 3.42 6.09
C PHE A 183 8.71 3.21 4.65
N PHE A 184 8.51 1.96 4.25
CA PHE A 184 8.01 1.56 2.95
C PHE A 184 6.62 0.92 3.07
N LEU A 185 5.75 1.22 2.11
CA LEU A 185 4.37 0.73 2.01
C LEU A 185 4.13 0.21 0.59
N ASP A 186 3.67 -1.03 0.44
CA ASP A 186 3.31 -1.59 -0.89
C ASP A 186 1.84 -2.03 -0.97
N ARG A 187 1.25 -2.59 0.09
CA ARG A 187 -0.10 -3.14 0.01
C ARG A 187 -0.95 -2.90 1.25
N ILE A 188 -2.23 -2.64 1.03
CA ILE A 188 -3.27 -2.48 2.04
C ILE A 188 -4.42 -3.43 1.72
N VAL A 189 -4.92 -4.14 2.74
CA VAL A 189 -6.08 -5.02 2.62
C VAL A 189 -7.08 -4.70 3.72
N LEU A 190 -8.30 -4.34 3.33
CA LEU A 190 -9.46 -4.33 4.22
C LEU A 190 -10.24 -5.62 3.96
N PHE A 191 -10.52 -6.40 5.00
CA PHE A 191 -11.19 -7.68 4.83
C PHE A 191 -12.14 -8.02 5.99
N LYS A 192 -13.22 -8.73 5.67
CA LYS A 192 -14.08 -9.42 6.62
C LYS A 192 -14.27 -10.88 6.17
N ASP A 193 -14.67 -11.74 7.11
CA ASP A 193 -14.99 -13.15 6.85
C ASP A 193 -13.85 -13.96 6.19
N LEU A 194 -12.60 -13.51 6.33
CA LEU A 194 -11.38 -14.20 5.92
C LEU A 194 -10.41 -14.35 7.11
N SER A 195 -9.59 -15.39 7.06
CA SER A 195 -8.42 -15.49 7.93
C SER A 195 -7.35 -14.46 7.53
N ASP A 196 -6.49 -14.09 8.49
CA ASP A 196 -5.34 -13.21 8.22
C ASP A 196 -4.45 -13.79 7.10
N LYS A 197 -4.24 -15.11 7.07
CA LYS A 197 -3.44 -15.77 6.05
C LYS A 197 -4.01 -15.59 4.64
N GLU A 198 -5.33 -15.68 4.49
CA GLU A 198 -5.99 -15.49 3.19
C GLU A 198 -5.98 -14.02 2.75
N ALA A 199 -6.15 -13.10 3.70
CA ALA A 199 -6.08 -11.67 3.44
C ALA A 199 -4.66 -11.24 3.01
N GLN A 200 -3.64 -11.78 3.67
CA GLN A 200 -2.22 -11.48 3.47
C GLN A 200 -1.56 -12.30 2.34
N SER A 201 -2.35 -12.97 1.49
CA SER A 201 -1.82 -13.74 0.37
C SER A 201 -1.14 -12.83 -0.65
N ASP A 202 0.14 -13.07 -0.91
CA ASP A 202 0.94 -12.29 -1.86
C ASP A 202 0.38 -12.35 -3.30
N THR A 203 -0.32 -13.43 -3.64
CA THR A 203 -0.96 -13.65 -4.96
C THR A 203 -2.36 -13.04 -5.09
N ARG A 204 -2.89 -12.38 -4.06
CA ARG A 204 -4.22 -11.77 -4.12
C ARG A 204 -4.23 -10.63 -5.15
N PRO A 205 -5.15 -10.63 -6.13
CA PRO A 205 -5.24 -9.54 -7.09
C PRO A 205 -5.71 -8.25 -6.40
N PRO A 206 -5.26 -7.08 -6.87
CA PRO A 206 -5.79 -5.81 -6.39
C PRO A 206 -7.27 -5.66 -6.79
N SER A 207 -8.02 -4.94 -5.96
CA SER A 207 -9.42 -4.58 -6.20
C SER A 207 -9.54 -3.71 -7.44
N LYS A 208 -10.64 -3.90 -8.17
CA LYS A 208 -11.02 -3.02 -9.27
C LYS A 208 -11.31 -1.62 -8.75
N ARG A 209 -11.09 -0.62 -9.59
CA ARG A 209 -11.62 0.73 -9.39
C ARG A 209 -12.93 0.90 -10.16
N VAL A 210 -13.87 1.61 -9.56
CA VAL A 210 -15.12 2.04 -10.20
C VAL A 210 -15.28 3.55 -10.03
N PRO A 211 -16.00 4.25 -10.93
CA PRO A 211 -16.30 5.67 -10.73
C PRO A 211 -16.95 5.90 -9.36
N ARG A 212 -16.55 6.98 -8.66
CA ARG A 212 -17.26 7.43 -7.46
C ARG A 212 -18.65 7.88 -7.91
N ALA A 213 -19.70 7.23 -7.43
CA ALA A 213 -21.07 7.70 -7.68
C ALA A 213 -21.22 9.08 -7.04
N ARG A 214 -21.73 10.05 -7.80
CA ARG A 214 -22.06 11.40 -7.33
C ARG A 214 -23.41 11.40 -6.63
#